data_AF-A0A4Q5SC32-F1
#
_entry.id   AF-A0A4Q5SC32-F1
#
_cell.length_a   1.000
_cell.length_b   1.000
_cell.length_c   1.000
_cell.angle_alpha   90.00
_cell.angle_beta   90.00
_cell.angle_gamma   90.00
#
_symmetry.space_group_name_H-M   'P 1'
#
loop_
_entity.id
_entity.type
_entity.pdbx_description
1 polymer ?
#
loop_
_entity_poly.entity_id
_entity_poly.type
_entity_poly.pdbx_seq_one_letter_code
_entity_poly.pdbx_strand_id
1 'polypeptide(L)'
;MQEVVVVGYGTQKRETITGSVSTLKGKEIVVTKNESVVNSLTGKIPGLRITQNTSEPGGYNNNFNIRGYQGGAPLIVIDGIIADGGQDILGRMDPNEIENISVLKDAAASIYGIRAAGGVILVTTKKGDKNGKFDINYSINQSWQQFVGMPESVSAIDFMMLTNEKRKHNFDNNFLSVQDPVYAYSDFEPYLNGTKKTSDWNAVAFREFAGQQQHNLNINGGTEKISYFIRLFKINGLFTNMPGT
;
A
#
# COMPACT_ATOMS: atom_id res chain seq x y z
N MET A 1 25.97 15.01 -17.49
CA MET A 1 25.82 14.29 -16.20
C MET A 1 25.80 12.81 -16.53
N GLN A 2 26.73 12.02 -16.01
CA GLN A 2 26.80 10.58 -16.26
C GLN A 2 25.94 9.85 -15.24
N GLU A 3 24.92 9.12 -15.71
CA GLU A 3 24.01 8.37 -14.87
C GLU A 3 24.64 7.01 -14.56
N VAL A 4 25.05 6.82 -13.31
CA VAL A 4 25.64 5.57 -12.81
C VAL A 4 24.51 4.70 -12.29
N VAL A 5 24.50 3.44 -12.70
CA VAL A 5 23.53 2.43 -12.27
C VAL A 5 24.29 1.33 -11.55
N VAL A 6 23.85 0.98 -10.35
CA VAL A 6 24.40 -0.15 -9.62
C VAL A 6 23.81 -1.42 -10.22
N VAL A 7 24.65 -2.37 -10.63
CA VAL A 7 24.23 -3.67 -11.16
C VAL A 7 25.03 -4.75 -10.45
N GLY A 8 24.35 -5.57 -9.64
CA GLY A 8 25.04 -6.58 -8.85
C GLY A 8 26.00 -5.95 -7.83
N TYR A 9 27.25 -6.38 -7.87
CA TYR A 9 28.33 -5.93 -6.98
C TYR A 9 29.16 -4.76 -7.53
N GLY A 10 28.79 -4.18 -8.68
CA GLY A 10 29.56 -3.12 -9.34
C GLY A 10 28.70 -1.94 -9.80
N THR A 11 29.35 -0.79 -10.00
CA THR A 11 28.74 0.40 -10.60
C THR A 11 29.06 0.45 -12.09
N GLN A 12 28.06 0.40 -12.96
CA GLN A 12 28.24 0.55 -14.41
C GLN A 12 27.52 1.79 -14.94
N LYS A 13 28.04 2.38 -16.01
CA LYS A 13 27.34 3.47 -16.69
C LYS A 13 26.10 2.91 -17.35
N ARG A 14 24.99 3.68 -17.32
CA ARG A 14 23.71 3.27 -17.94
C ARG A 14 23.87 2.84 -19.41
N GLU A 15 24.78 3.49 -20.14
CA GLU A 15 25.08 3.23 -21.55
C GLU A 15 25.73 1.87 -21.82
N THR A 16 26.42 1.30 -20.82
CA THR A 16 27.16 0.02 -20.95
C THR A 16 26.35 -1.22 -20.57
N ILE A 17 25.12 -1.06 -20.06
CA ILE A 17 24.30 -2.20 -19.64
C ILE A 17 23.49 -2.71 -20.83
N THR A 18 23.81 -3.92 -21.27
CA THR A 18 23.04 -4.68 -22.26
C THR A 18 21.82 -5.32 -21.57
N GLY A 19 20.77 -4.54 -21.32
CA GLY A 19 19.54 -5.06 -20.74
C GLY A 19 18.46 -4.01 -20.45
N SER A 20 17.23 -4.47 -20.19
CA SER A 20 16.11 -3.61 -19.82
C SER A 20 16.21 -3.21 -18.35
N VAL A 21 16.95 -2.14 -18.06
CA VAL A 21 17.05 -1.55 -16.72
C VAL A 21 16.25 -0.25 -16.65
N SER A 22 15.40 -0.13 -15.64
CA SER A 22 14.66 1.09 -15.35
C SER A 22 15.11 1.64 -13.99
N THR A 23 15.65 2.85 -13.98
CA THR A 23 16.13 3.50 -12.76
C THR A 23 15.27 4.69 -12.42
N LEU A 24 14.87 4.80 -11.15
CA LEU A 24 14.14 5.89 -10.56
C LEU A 24 15.03 6.58 -9.52
N LYS A 25 15.21 7.90 -9.63
CA LYS A 25 16.02 8.68 -8.69
C LYS A 25 15.24 9.04 -7.43
N GLY A 26 15.90 9.15 -6.29
CA GLY A 26 15.28 9.48 -5.00
C GLY A 26 14.42 10.75 -5.04
N LYS A 27 14.82 11.77 -5.82
CA LYS A 27 14.01 12.99 -6.00
C LYS A 27 12.62 12.72 -6.56
N GLU A 28 12.48 11.76 -7.47
CA GLU A 28 11.20 11.39 -8.07
C GLU A 28 10.35 10.54 -7.13
N ILE A 29 10.97 9.82 -6.19
CA ILE A 29 10.29 9.03 -5.15
C ILE A 29 9.66 9.98 -4.12
N VAL A 30 10.42 10.96 -3.64
CA VAL A 30 10.00 11.90 -2.58
C VAL A 30 8.81 12.79 -2.99
N VAL A 31 8.62 13.07 -4.29
CA VAL A 31 7.48 13.88 -4.78
C VAL A 31 6.13 13.24 -4.42
N THR A 32 6.06 11.91 -4.33
CA THR A 32 4.83 11.22 -3.94
C THR A 32 4.91 10.85 -2.46
N LYS A 33 4.28 11.66 -1.62
CA LYS A 33 4.11 11.35 -0.20
C LYS A 33 3.14 10.18 -0.05
N ASN A 34 3.66 8.97 0.12
CA ASN A 34 2.90 7.76 0.40
C ASN A 34 3.47 7.09 1.66
N GLU A 35 2.63 6.40 2.42
CA GLU A 35 3.04 5.67 3.63
C GLU A 35 4.04 4.55 3.34
N SER A 36 4.01 4.03 2.12
CA SER A 36 4.87 2.98 1.62
C SER A 36 5.63 3.46 0.40
N VAL A 37 6.97 3.32 0.43
CA VAL A 37 7.84 3.60 -0.72
C VAL A 37 7.37 2.84 -1.94
N VAL A 38 6.94 1.58 -1.73
CA VAL A 38 6.45 0.69 -2.77
C VAL A 38 5.34 1.36 -3.57
N ASN A 39 4.32 1.87 -2.87
CA ASN A 39 3.18 2.51 -3.51
C ASN A 39 3.60 3.74 -4.33
N SER A 40 4.67 4.45 -3.92
CA SER A 40 5.20 5.60 -4.65
C SER A 40 5.87 5.25 -5.99
N LEU A 41 6.21 3.98 -6.22
CA LEU A 41 6.80 3.48 -7.47
C LEU A 41 5.75 3.14 -8.53
N THR A 42 4.49 3.00 -8.10
CA THR A 42 3.37 2.66 -8.99
C THR A 42 3.27 3.68 -10.11
N GLY A 43 3.26 3.21 -11.36
CA GLY A 43 3.16 4.06 -12.54
C GLY A 43 4.43 4.84 -12.92
N LYS A 44 5.47 4.85 -12.07
CA LYS A 44 6.76 5.49 -12.39
C LYS A 44 7.76 4.57 -13.06
N ILE A 45 7.61 3.26 -12.87
CA ILE A 45 8.48 2.24 -13.47
C ILE A 45 7.67 1.44 -14.50
N PRO A 46 7.99 1.53 -15.80
CA PRO A 46 7.27 0.79 -16.83
C PRO A 46 7.29 -0.72 -16.59
N GLY A 47 6.12 -1.36 -16.62
CA GLY A 47 6.01 -2.81 -16.41
C GLY A 47 6.21 -3.27 -14.96
N LEU A 48 6.25 -2.37 -13.97
CA LEU A 48 6.09 -2.72 -12.57
C LEU A 48 4.61 -2.56 -12.18
N ARG A 49 3.97 -3.66 -11.79
CA ARG A 49 2.60 -3.69 -11.26
C ARG A 49 2.67 -3.91 -9.76
N ILE A 50 2.03 -3.00 -9.02
CA ILE A 50 1.89 -3.07 -7.58
C ILE A 50 0.40 -3.06 -7.30
N THR A 51 -0.09 -4.06 -6.57
CA THR A 51 -1.47 -4.10 -6.11
C THR A 51 -1.48 -4.17 -4.59
N GLN A 52 -2.00 -3.10 -3.98
CA GLN A 52 -2.25 -3.06 -2.54
C GLN A 52 -3.54 -3.82 -2.26
N ASN A 53 -3.43 -4.97 -1.60
CA ASN A 53 -4.59 -5.82 -1.29
C ASN A 53 -5.30 -5.38 -0.01
N THR A 54 -4.62 -4.61 0.85
CA THR A 54 -5.14 -4.18 2.14
C THR A 54 -4.90 -2.69 2.34
N SER A 55 -5.92 -1.98 2.80
CA SER A 55 -5.82 -0.59 3.28
C SER A 55 -5.53 -0.53 4.78
N GLU A 56 -5.09 -1.65 5.37
CA GLU A 56 -4.72 -1.71 6.78
C GLU A 56 -3.45 -0.88 7.02
N PRO A 57 -3.52 0.12 7.91
CA PRO A 57 -2.37 0.96 8.21
C PRO A 57 -1.25 0.14 8.88
N GLY A 58 -0.05 0.15 8.28
CA GLY A 58 1.09 -0.65 8.75
C GLY A 58 1.12 -2.10 8.23
N GLY A 59 0.07 -2.55 7.53
CA GLY A 59 0.04 -3.83 6.81
C GLY A 59 0.62 -3.68 5.41
N TYR A 60 1.90 -4.00 5.23
CA TYR A 60 2.58 -3.93 3.92
C TYR A 60 2.41 -5.21 3.10
N ASN A 61 1.17 -5.70 2.93
CA ASN A 61 0.89 -6.88 2.09
C ASN A 61 0.56 -6.48 0.63
N ASN A 62 1.53 -5.81 0.02
CA ASN A 62 1.45 -5.41 -1.38
C ASN A 62 1.93 -6.55 -2.27
N ASN A 63 1.16 -6.90 -3.30
CA ASN A 63 1.61 -7.86 -4.31
C ASN A 63 2.40 -7.12 -5.41
N PHE A 64 3.56 -7.66 -5.76
CA PHE A 64 4.50 -7.07 -6.71
C PHE A 64 4.68 -7.99 -7.90
N ASN A 65 4.62 -7.40 -9.08
CA ASN A 65 4.81 -8.15 -10.29
C ASN A 65 5.51 -7.31 -11.36
N ILE A 66 6.59 -7.85 -11.93
CA ILE A 66 7.25 -7.26 -13.09
C ILE A 66 6.71 -7.95 -14.34
N ARG A 67 6.10 -7.16 -15.24
CA ARG A 67 5.48 -7.58 -16.52
C ARG A 67 4.33 -8.58 -16.39
N GLY A 68 3.64 -8.63 -15.25
CA GLY A 68 2.48 -9.52 -15.08
C GLY A 68 2.86 -11.01 -14.97
N TYR A 69 4.14 -11.31 -14.73
CA TYR A 69 4.65 -12.64 -14.41
C TYR A 69 4.03 -13.19 -13.12
N GLN A 70 3.13 -14.17 -13.24
CA GLN A 70 2.42 -14.75 -12.09
C GLN A 70 3.25 -15.80 -11.30
N GLY A 71 4.51 -16.03 -11.68
CA GLY A 71 5.35 -17.10 -11.12
C GLY A 71 6.16 -16.72 -9.87
N GLY A 72 6.00 -15.51 -9.33
CA GLY A 72 6.63 -15.13 -8.06
C GLY A 72 6.94 -13.64 -7.95
N ALA A 73 7.07 -13.18 -6.70
CA ALA A 73 7.54 -11.84 -6.38
C ALA A 73 8.98 -11.60 -6.91
N PRO A 74 9.30 -10.37 -7.37
CA PRO A 74 10.68 -10.03 -7.73
C PRO A 74 11.59 -10.07 -6.51
N LEU A 75 12.87 -10.41 -6.75
CA LEU A 75 13.90 -10.38 -5.72
C LEU A 75 14.20 -8.92 -5.34
N ILE A 76 14.26 -8.61 -4.05
CA ILE A 76 14.63 -7.27 -3.57
C ILE A 76 16.03 -7.34 -2.97
N VAL A 77 16.88 -6.43 -3.44
CA VAL A 77 18.26 -6.30 -3.00
C VAL A 77 18.46 -4.88 -2.49
N ILE A 78 18.88 -4.75 -1.23
CA ILE A 78 19.09 -3.46 -0.58
C ILE A 78 20.59 -3.35 -0.31
N ASP A 79 21.24 -2.34 -0.88
CA ASP A 79 22.68 -2.08 -0.76
C ASP A 79 23.57 -3.30 -1.07
N GLY A 80 23.13 -4.14 -2.01
CA GLY A 80 23.83 -5.36 -2.45
C GLY A 80 23.53 -6.60 -1.62
N ILE A 81 22.73 -6.50 -0.56
CA ILE A 81 22.29 -7.64 0.26
C ILE A 81 20.89 -8.06 -0.17
N ILE A 82 20.70 -9.36 -0.39
CA ILE A 82 19.38 -9.94 -0.66
C ILE A 82 18.55 -9.84 0.62
N ALA A 83 17.43 -9.13 0.54
CA ALA A 83 16.53 -8.93 1.66
C ALA A 83 15.43 -10.00 1.63
N ASP A 84 15.54 -11.01 2.50
CA ASP A 84 14.43 -11.94 2.74
C ASP A 84 13.25 -11.17 3.33
N GLY A 85 12.08 -11.25 2.70
CA GLY A 85 10.95 -10.37 3.04
C GLY A 85 11.14 -8.91 2.61
N GLY A 86 12.02 -8.64 1.64
CA GLY A 86 12.38 -7.29 1.21
C GLY A 86 11.23 -6.38 0.78
N GLN A 87 10.04 -6.93 0.52
CA GLN A 87 8.82 -6.16 0.24
C GLN A 87 8.32 -5.38 1.46
N ASP A 88 8.30 -6.03 2.63
CA ASP A 88 7.93 -5.38 3.89
C ASP A 88 9.00 -4.38 4.32
N ILE A 89 10.28 -4.75 4.17
CA ILE A 89 11.41 -3.86 4.45
C ILE A 89 11.36 -2.61 3.56
N LEU A 90 11.19 -2.79 2.25
CA LEU A 90 11.07 -1.67 1.30
C LEU A 90 9.82 -0.83 1.57
N GLY A 91 8.69 -1.46 1.93
CA GLY A 91 7.48 -0.74 2.32
C GLY A 91 7.67 0.14 3.55
N ARG A 92 8.52 -0.29 4.49
CA ARG A 92 8.86 0.42 5.74
C ARG A 92 10.03 1.39 5.63
N MET A 93 10.73 1.45 4.51
CA MET A 93 11.81 2.42 4.31
C MET A 93 11.28 3.85 4.17
N ASP A 94 12.10 4.85 4.49
CA ASP A 94 11.76 6.25 4.21
C ASP A 94 12.19 6.60 2.76
N PRO A 95 11.29 7.14 1.92
CA PRO A 95 11.65 7.66 0.59
C PRO A 95 12.86 8.61 0.57
N ASN A 96 13.07 9.37 1.64
CA ASN A 96 14.16 10.34 1.75
C ASN A 96 15.54 9.68 1.90
N GLU A 97 15.60 8.42 2.31
CA GLU A 97 16.84 7.66 2.45
C GLU A 97 17.23 6.94 1.18
N ILE A 98 16.35 6.88 0.20
CA ILE A 98 16.60 6.17 -1.03
C ILE A 98 17.34 7.10 -1.98
N GLU A 99 18.52 6.68 -2.41
CA GLU A 99 19.28 7.38 -3.43
C GLU A 99 18.69 7.08 -4.81
N ASN A 100 18.51 5.81 -5.11
CA ASN A 100 17.92 5.33 -6.36
C ASN A 100 17.32 3.93 -6.19
N ILE A 101 16.34 3.64 -7.04
CA ILE A 101 15.77 2.30 -7.22
C ILE A 101 15.99 1.89 -8.67
N SER A 102 16.66 0.76 -8.88
CA SER A 102 16.90 0.19 -10.19
C SER A 102 16.17 -1.13 -10.33
N VAL A 103 15.33 -1.25 -11.34
CA VAL A 103 14.59 -2.47 -11.66
C VAL A 103 15.25 -3.15 -12.85
N LEU A 104 15.83 -4.32 -12.60
CA LEU A 104 16.45 -5.19 -13.59
C LEU A 104 15.40 -6.16 -14.13
N LYS A 105 15.21 -6.16 -15.45
CA LYS A 105 14.25 -7.02 -16.15
C LYS A 105 14.98 -8.03 -17.05
N ASP A 106 14.38 -9.20 -17.23
CA ASP A 106 14.84 -10.25 -18.15
C ASP A 106 16.31 -10.65 -17.90
N ALA A 107 17.16 -10.55 -18.94
CA ALA A 107 18.56 -10.95 -18.90
C ALA A 107 19.41 -10.16 -17.89
N ALA A 108 19.06 -8.91 -17.57
CA ALA A 108 19.81 -8.10 -16.60
C ALA A 108 19.67 -8.62 -15.16
N ALA A 109 18.61 -9.38 -14.88
CA ALA A 109 18.32 -9.97 -13.59
C ALA A 109 19.12 -11.28 -13.35
N SER A 110 19.65 -11.89 -14.43
CA SER A 110 20.34 -13.20 -14.40
C SER A 110 21.57 -13.27 -13.48
N ILE A 111 22.17 -12.11 -13.17
CA ILE A 111 23.31 -12.00 -12.24
C ILE A 111 22.94 -12.51 -10.83
N TYR A 112 21.66 -12.45 -10.47
CA TYR A 112 21.15 -12.92 -9.17
C TYR A 112 20.57 -14.36 -9.22
N GLY A 113 20.76 -15.07 -10.33
CA GLY A 113 20.44 -16.49 -10.47
C GLY A 113 18.93 -16.81 -10.60
N ILE A 114 18.55 -18.04 -10.29
CA ILE A 114 17.18 -18.58 -10.49
C ILE A 114 16.13 -17.79 -9.68
N ARG A 115 16.51 -17.23 -8.53
CA ARG A 115 15.63 -16.39 -7.69
C ARG A 115 15.22 -15.09 -8.37
N ALA A 116 15.89 -14.71 -9.45
CA ALA A 116 15.62 -13.53 -10.25
C ALA A 116 14.67 -13.79 -11.44
N ALA A 117 14.03 -14.96 -11.51
CA ALA A 117 13.07 -15.29 -12.56
C ALA A 117 11.90 -14.29 -12.66
N GLY A 118 11.50 -13.69 -11.53
CA GLY A 118 10.52 -12.60 -11.46
C GLY A 118 11.09 -11.19 -11.65
N GLY A 119 12.39 -11.05 -11.92
CA GLY A 119 13.12 -9.78 -11.97
C GLY A 119 13.75 -9.39 -10.62
N VAL A 120 14.55 -8.31 -10.63
CA VAL A 120 15.24 -7.81 -9.42
C VAL A 120 14.98 -6.32 -9.24
N ILE A 121 14.64 -5.93 -8.02
CA ILE A 121 14.55 -4.54 -7.58
C ILE A 121 15.76 -4.27 -6.68
N LEU A 122 16.67 -3.44 -7.18
CA LEU A 122 17.83 -2.97 -6.46
C LEU A 122 17.53 -1.61 -5.83
N VAL A 123 17.76 -1.50 -4.54
CA VAL A 123 17.55 -0.27 -3.78
C VAL A 123 18.88 0.15 -3.21
N THR A 124 19.30 1.37 -3.57
CA THR A 124 20.52 1.98 -3.04
C THR A 124 20.12 3.05 -2.04
N THR A 125 20.59 2.93 -0.80
CA THR A 125 20.37 3.96 0.22
C THR A 125 21.41 5.08 0.10
N LYS A 126 21.01 6.29 0.49
CA LYS A 126 21.91 7.43 0.57
C LYS A 126 22.96 7.16 1.63
N LYS A 127 24.22 7.20 1.22
CA LYS A 127 25.35 7.15 2.14
C LYS A 127 25.70 8.55 2.61
N GLY A 128 26.11 8.68 3.87
CA GLY A 128 26.54 9.95 4.44
C GLY A 128 27.65 10.58 3.60
N ASP A 129 27.51 11.87 3.32
CA ASP A 129 28.46 12.59 2.48
C ASP A 129 29.81 12.69 3.21
N LYS A 130 30.91 12.38 2.52
CA LYS A 130 32.27 12.31 3.11
C LYS A 130 32.80 13.67 3.61
N ASN A 131 32.01 14.73 3.43
CA ASN A 131 32.37 16.11 3.69
C ASN A 131 32.27 16.53 5.18
N GLY A 132 32.02 15.59 6.10
CA GLY A 132 32.06 15.85 7.55
C GLY A 132 30.98 16.80 8.06
N LYS A 133 30.00 17.16 7.23
CA LYS A 133 28.88 18.00 7.63
C LYS A 133 27.83 17.14 8.33
N PHE A 134 27.45 17.56 9.53
CA PHE A 134 26.33 16.99 10.26
C PHE A 134 25.04 17.41 9.56
N ASP A 135 24.26 16.45 9.07
CA ASP A 135 22.99 16.68 8.39
C ASP A 135 21.88 16.06 9.24
N ILE A 136 21.04 16.93 9.81
CA ILE A 136 19.86 16.53 10.59
C ILE A 136 18.65 16.87 9.75
N ASN A 137 17.87 15.85 9.40
CA ASN A 137 16.62 16.01 8.68
C ASN A 137 15.47 15.54 9.57
N TYR A 138 14.60 16.47 9.94
CA TYR A 138 13.35 16.17 10.63
C TYR A 138 12.17 16.47 9.72
N SER A 139 11.31 15.48 9.51
CA SER A 139 10.12 15.62 8.67
C SER A 139 8.88 15.19 9.45
N ILE A 140 7.86 16.04 9.44
CA ILE A 140 6.54 15.75 9.96
C ILE A 140 5.53 15.70 8.80
N ASN A 141 4.75 14.64 8.74
CA ASN A 141 3.62 14.53 7.81
C ASN A 141 2.35 14.28 8.62
N GLN A 142 1.34 15.12 8.40
CA GLN A 142 0.00 14.94 8.95
C GLN A 142 -0.97 14.71 7.79
N SER A 143 -1.74 13.63 7.87
CA SER A 143 -2.69 13.22 6.84
C SER A 143 -4.05 12.95 7.48
N TRP A 144 -5.11 13.24 6.74
CA TRP A 144 -6.47 12.90 7.12
C TRP A 144 -7.01 11.92 6.09
N GLN A 145 -7.51 10.79 6.55
CA GLN A 145 -8.06 9.74 5.70
C GLN A 145 -9.57 9.70 5.88
N GLN A 146 -10.28 9.57 4.76
CA GLN A 146 -11.72 9.34 4.70
C GLN A 146 -12.00 8.31 3.61
N PHE A 147 -13.13 7.60 3.71
CA PHE A 147 -13.59 6.74 2.63
C PHE A 147 -14.10 7.59 1.47
N VAL A 148 -13.69 7.29 0.24
CA VAL A 148 -14.13 8.01 -0.98
C VAL A 148 -15.61 7.73 -1.28
N GLY A 149 -16.09 6.55 -0.91
CA GLY A 149 -17.48 6.15 -0.99
C GLY A 149 -17.62 4.79 -0.33
N MET A 150 -18.53 4.69 0.63
CA MET A 150 -18.96 3.42 1.20
C MET A 150 -20.32 3.05 0.61
N PRO A 151 -20.59 1.75 0.41
CA PRO A 151 -21.94 1.31 0.08
C PRO A 151 -22.90 1.80 1.16
N GLU A 152 -23.92 2.54 0.76
CA GLU A 152 -24.98 2.97 1.67
C GLU A 152 -25.73 1.74 2.19
N SER A 153 -25.81 1.60 3.50
CA SER A 153 -26.65 0.57 4.10
C SER A 153 -28.11 0.97 3.97
N VAL A 154 -28.96 0.04 3.56
CA VAL A 154 -30.41 0.25 3.54
C VAL A 154 -30.95 0.32 4.97
N SER A 155 -32.04 1.07 5.17
CA SER A 155 -32.71 1.08 6.47
C SER A 155 -33.35 -0.28 6.78
N ALA A 156 -33.65 -0.55 8.05
CA ALA A 156 -34.28 -1.82 8.43
C ALA A 156 -35.63 -2.02 7.73
N ILE A 157 -36.39 -0.93 7.53
CA ILE A 157 -37.68 -0.94 6.81
C ILE A 157 -37.46 -1.23 5.33
N ASP A 158 -36.51 -0.55 4.68
CA ASP A 158 -36.22 -0.77 3.26
C ASP A 158 -35.71 -2.19 3.02
N PHE A 159 -34.90 -2.74 3.93
CA PHE A 159 -34.47 -4.13 3.87
C PHE A 159 -35.64 -5.11 3.91
N MET A 160 -36.59 -4.91 4.82
CA MET A 160 -37.79 -5.74 4.93
C MET A 160 -38.68 -5.62 3.69
N MET A 161 -38.86 -4.40 3.17
CA MET A 161 -39.62 -4.13 1.95
C MET A 161 -38.98 -4.79 0.72
N LEU A 162 -37.67 -4.57 0.51
CA LEU A 162 -36.91 -5.16 -0.60
C LEU A 162 -36.89 -6.69 -0.52
N THR A 163 -36.87 -7.28 0.69
CA THR A 163 -36.96 -8.73 0.87
C THR A 163 -38.33 -9.26 0.44
N ASN A 164 -39.41 -8.58 0.83
CA ASN A 164 -40.76 -8.92 0.42
C ASN A 164 -40.94 -8.76 -1.11
N GLU A 165 -40.42 -7.68 -1.69
CA GLU A 165 -40.44 -7.45 -3.15
C GLU A 165 -39.65 -8.50 -3.90
N LYS A 166 -38.42 -8.83 -3.46
CA LYS A 166 -37.60 -9.90 -4.06
C LYS A 166 -38.34 -11.23 -4.06
N ARG A 167 -39.07 -11.54 -2.99
CA ARG A 167 -39.84 -12.79 -2.88
C ARG A 167 -41.07 -12.79 -3.79
N LYS A 168 -41.76 -11.66 -3.89
CA LYS A 168 -42.91 -11.47 -4.78
C LYS A 168 -42.52 -11.48 -6.27
N HIS A 169 -41.33 -10.98 -6.60
CA HIS A 169 -40.77 -10.95 -7.95
C HIS A 169 -39.82 -12.12 -8.21
N ASN A 170 -39.88 -13.18 -7.41
CA ASN A 170 -39.12 -14.39 -7.70
C ASN A 170 -39.77 -15.14 -8.87
N PHE A 171 -39.11 -15.09 -10.04
CA PHE A 171 -39.52 -15.76 -11.27
C PHE A 171 -38.77 -17.08 -11.52
N ASP A 172 -38.28 -17.77 -10.47
CA ASP A 172 -37.54 -19.05 -10.61
C ASP A 172 -38.18 -20.05 -11.59
N ASN A 173 -39.51 -20.02 -11.77
CA ASN A 173 -40.24 -20.86 -12.71
C ASN A 173 -40.97 -20.10 -13.85
N ASN A 174 -40.63 -18.84 -14.13
CA ASN A 174 -41.25 -18.02 -15.19
C ASN A 174 -42.77 -17.76 -15.01
N PHE A 175 -43.29 -17.99 -13.80
CA PHE A 175 -44.67 -17.69 -13.39
C PHE A 175 -44.66 -16.77 -12.16
N LEU A 176 -45.69 -15.92 -12.03
CA LEU A 176 -45.89 -15.10 -10.83
C LEU A 176 -46.14 -16.03 -9.62
N SER A 177 -45.18 -16.11 -8.71
CA SER A 177 -45.34 -16.81 -7.44
C SER A 177 -46.02 -15.86 -6.44
N VAL A 178 -47.31 -16.08 -6.16
CA VAL A 178 -48.00 -15.39 -5.05
C VAL A 178 -47.51 -16.01 -3.75
N GLN A 179 -46.38 -15.51 -3.24
CA GLN A 179 -45.85 -15.91 -1.95
C GLN A 179 -46.24 -14.89 -0.89
N ASP A 180 -46.58 -15.40 0.29
CA ASP A 180 -46.76 -14.54 1.46
C ASP A 180 -45.47 -13.76 1.75
N PRO A 181 -45.59 -12.49 2.18
CA PRO A 181 -44.44 -11.69 2.56
C PRO A 181 -43.69 -12.35 3.72
N VAL A 182 -42.37 -12.20 3.71
CA VAL A 182 -41.51 -12.68 4.81
C VAL A 182 -41.73 -11.87 6.07
N TYR A 183 -41.93 -10.57 5.89
CA TYR A 183 -42.17 -9.61 6.98
C TYR A 183 -43.60 -9.08 6.88
N ALA A 184 -44.37 -9.22 7.96
CA ALA A 184 -45.72 -8.70 8.07
C ALA A 184 -45.70 -7.23 8.52
N TYR A 185 -46.82 -6.51 8.35
CA TYR A 185 -46.92 -5.10 8.76
C TYR A 185 -46.55 -4.87 10.24
N SER A 186 -46.87 -5.83 11.11
CA SER A 186 -46.49 -5.82 12.54
C SER A 186 -44.98 -5.79 12.78
N ASP A 187 -44.17 -6.28 11.83
CA ASP A 187 -42.71 -6.25 11.94
C ASP A 187 -42.14 -4.86 11.62
N PHE A 188 -42.86 -4.07 10.81
CA PHE A 188 -42.51 -2.68 10.48
C PHE A 188 -42.93 -1.71 11.59
N GLU A 189 -44.03 -2.00 12.29
CA GLU A 189 -44.62 -1.11 13.30
C GLU A 189 -43.61 -0.63 14.38
N PRO A 190 -42.77 -1.50 14.97
CA PRO A 190 -41.73 -1.07 15.92
C PRO A 190 -40.67 -0.11 15.35
N TYR A 191 -40.41 -0.16 14.04
CA TYR A 191 -39.45 0.74 13.38
C TYR A 191 -40.11 2.05 12.93
N LEU A 192 -41.39 2.00 12.57
CA LEU A 192 -42.19 3.17 12.19
C LEU A 192 -42.58 4.04 13.40
N ASN A 193 -42.88 3.42 14.54
CA ASN A 193 -43.23 4.11 15.77
C ASN A 193 -42.01 4.56 16.60
N GLY A 194 -40.79 4.26 16.12
CA GLY A 194 -39.52 4.67 16.73
C GLY A 194 -39.10 3.85 17.97
N THR A 195 -39.82 2.78 18.33
CA THR A 195 -39.44 1.88 19.43
C THR A 195 -38.13 1.14 19.13
N LYS A 196 -37.90 0.80 17.87
CA LYS A 196 -36.65 0.28 17.34
C LYS A 196 -36.07 1.27 16.34
N LYS A 197 -34.78 1.57 16.48
CA LYS A 197 -34.04 2.40 15.53
C LYS A 197 -33.26 1.54 14.56
N THR A 198 -33.30 1.90 13.28
CA THR A 198 -32.32 1.41 12.30
C THR A 198 -30.94 1.83 12.76
N SER A 199 -30.00 0.90 12.77
CA SER A 199 -28.59 1.18 13.09
C SER A 199 -27.80 1.30 11.80
N ASP A 200 -27.05 2.39 11.66
CA ASP A 200 -26.04 2.52 10.61
C ASP A 200 -24.78 1.77 11.07
N TRP A 201 -24.62 0.56 10.55
CA TRP A 201 -23.47 -0.28 10.89
C TRP A 201 -22.16 0.28 10.31
N ASN A 202 -22.20 1.05 9.23
CA ASN A 202 -21.00 1.68 8.67
C ASN A 202 -20.49 2.76 9.61
N ALA A 203 -21.38 3.62 10.13
CA ALA A 203 -21.02 4.65 11.11
C ALA A 203 -20.51 4.08 12.45
N VAL A 204 -20.91 2.85 12.81
CA VAL A 204 -20.43 2.16 14.01
C VAL A 204 -19.08 1.47 13.78
N ALA A 205 -18.91 0.81 12.63
CA ALA A 205 -17.71 0.05 12.31
C ALA A 205 -16.53 0.94 11.87
N PHE A 206 -16.82 2.11 11.31
CA PHE A 206 -15.81 2.97 10.70
C PHE A 206 -15.91 4.40 11.22
N ARG A 207 -14.74 5.05 11.36
CA ARG A 207 -14.66 6.49 11.62
C ARG A 207 -14.76 7.25 10.30
N GLU A 208 -15.50 8.36 10.29
CA GLU A 208 -15.59 9.26 9.13
C GLU A 208 -14.23 9.85 8.74
N PHE A 209 -13.42 10.20 9.76
CA PHE A 209 -12.08 10.73 9.59
C PHE A 209 -11.08 10.04 10.50
N ALA A 210 -9.96 9.59 9.95
CA ALA A 210 -8.81 9.14 10.71
C ALA A 210 -7.60 10.06 10.46
N GLY A 211 -7.11 10.69 11.52
CA GLY A 211 -5.88 11.46 11.49
C GLY A 211 -4.66 10.55 11.63
N GLN A 212 -3.66 10.78 10.78
CA GLN A 212 -2.39 10.09 10.77
C GLN A 212 -1.24 11.08 10.96
N GLN A 213 -0.23 10.71 11.75
CA GLN A 213 0.96 11.54 11.99
C GLN A 213 2.24 10.71 11.86
N GLN A 214 3.13 11.13 10.97
CA GLN A 214 4.43 10.50 10.77
C GLN A 214 5.55 11.46 11.13
N HIS A 215 6.47 11.00 11.99
CA HIS A 215 7.65 11.74 12.43
C HIS A 215 8.91 10.96 12.01
N ASN A 216 9.64 11.49 11.04
CA ASN A 216 10.91 10.90 10.60
C ASN A 216 12.05 11.79 11.06
N LEU A 217 13.01 11.23 11.81
CA LEU A 217 14.23 11.90 12.23
C LEU A 217 15.44 11.14 11.66
N ASN A 218 16.13 11.77 10.71
CA ASN A 218 17.36 11.23 10.14
C ASN A 218 18.55 12.06 10.63
N ILE A 219 19.59 11.38 11.14
CA ILE A 219 20.81 12.00 11.64
C ILE A 219 22.00 11.38 10.90
N ASN A 220 22.53 12.13 9.94
CA ASN A 220 23.72 11.76 9.19
C ASN A 220 24.92 12.53 9.73
N GLY A 221 25.89 11.83 10.33
CA GLY A 221 27.09 12.51 10.84
C GLY A 221 28.16 11.63 11.46
N GLY A 222 29.40 12.13 11.42
CA GLY A 222 30.54 11.64 12.20
C GLY A 222 31.44 10.63 11.49
N THR A 223 32.38 11.14 10.67
CA THR A 223 33.40 10.37 9.90
C THR A 223 32.82 9.37 8.89
N GLU A 224 33.64 8.87 7.95
CA GLU A 224 33.23 7.98 6.82
C GLU A 224 32.52 6.66 7.22
N LYS A 225 32.19 6.42 8.49
CA LYS A 225 31.88 5.10 9.04
C LYS A 225 30.60 5.00 9.87
N ILE A 226 29.89 6.09 10.15
CA ILE A 226 28.74 6.06 11.06
C ILE A 226 27.51 6.74 10.45
N SER A 227 26.41 6.00 10.35
CA SER A 227 25.08 6.45 9.93
C SER A 227 24.05 5.93 10.94
N TYR A 228 23.16 6.80 11.44
CA TYR A 228 22.12 6.44 12.42
C TYR A 228 20.74 6.90 11.95
N PHE A 229 19.76 6.00 12.06
CA PHE A 229 18.36 6.27 11.70
C PHE A 229 17.40 5.94 12.84
N ILE A 230 16.48 6.88 13.14
CA ILE A 230 15.41 6.68 14.13
C ILE A 230 14.08 7.13 13.51
N ARG A 231 13.17 6.18 13.28
CA ARG A 231 11.81 6.45 12.79
C ARG A 231 10.78 6.25 13.90
N LEU A 232 9.91 7.24 14.09
CA LEU A 232 8.76 7.17 14.99
C LEU A 232 7.47 7.35 14.19
N PHE A 233 6.69 6.28 14.09
CA PHE A 233 5.49 6.25 13.27
C PHE A 233 4.25 5.99 14.13
N LYS A 234 3.25 6.87 14.04
CA LYS A 234 1.98 6.72 14.76
C LYS A 234 0.80 6.89 13.79
N ILE A 235 0.10 5.80 13.54
CA ILE A 235 -1.14 5.82 12.75
C ILE A 235 -2.31 5.55 13.67
N ASN A 236 -3.39 6.32 13.51
CA ASN A 236 -4.70 5.91 13.98
C ASN A 236 -5.45 5.32 12.79
N GLY A 237 -5.93 4.09 12.89
CA GLY A 237 -6.70 3.45 11.82
C GLY A 237 -8.13 4.00 11.71
N LEU A 238 -8.74 3.78 10.55
CA LEU A 238 -10.15 4.10 10.28
C LEU A 238 -11.13 3.14 10.98
N PHE A 239 -10.66 1.95 11.36
CA PHE A 239 -11.42 0.98 12.13
C PHE A 239 -11.54 1.47 13.58
N THR A 240 -12.76 1.46 14.11
CA THR A 240 -12.96 1.64 15.55
C THR A 240 -12.44 0.38 16.27
N ASN A 241 -11.64 0.56 17.32
CA ASN A 241 -11.38 -0.54 18.27
C ASN A 241 -12.72 -0.87 18.91
N MET A 242 -13.39 -1.92 18.42
CA MET A 242 -14.53 -2.48 19.11
C MET A 242 -14.03 -3.02 20.46
N PRO A 243 -14.60 -2.61 21.60
CA PRO A 243 -14.34 -3.30 22.86
C PRO A 243 -14.75 -4.76 22.69
N GLY A 244 -13.89 -5.65 23.16
CA GLY A 244 -13.76 -7.03 22.68
C GLY A 244 -15.02 -7.89 22.76
N THR A 245 -14.99 -8.95 21.96
CA THR A 245 -15.44 -10.27 22.40
C THR A 245 -14.27 -11.01 23.04
#